data_AF-A0A661RFZ5-F1
#
_entry.id   AF-A0A661RFZ5-F1
#
_cell.length_a   1.000
_cell.length_b   1.000
_cell.length_c   1.000
_cell.angle_alpha   90.00
_cell.angle_beta   90.00
_cell.angle_gamma   90.00
#
_symmetry.space_group_name_H-M   'P 1'
#
loop_
_entity.id
_entity.type
_entity.pdbx_description
1 polymer ?
#
loop_
_entity_poly.entity_id
_entity_poly.type
_entity_poly.pdbx_seq_one_letter_code
_entity_poly.pdbx_strand_id
1 'polypeptide(L)'
;MSDSAEWTHKGSTFSDKTARKEFDLTQDEIIEAVRAGKLQYKENHIHGNPYLRLLRREVENLVKDKYGDNHLKDKKRENEIAGINREIRSLKIKITRLEKKKATLLNDE
;
A
#
# COMPACT_ATOMS: atom_id res chain seq x y z
N MET A 1 -8.99 -20.11 -18.83
CA MET A 1 -7.98 -19.32 -18.07
C MET A 1 -8.71 -18.06 -17.61
N SER A 2 -8.95 -17.92 -16.31
CA SER A 2 -10.01 -17.05 -15.77
C SER A 2 -9.42 -15.74 -15.26
N ASP A 3 -9.57 -14.66 -16.04
CA ASP A 3 -9.20 -13.29 -15.65
C ASP A 3 -9.77 -12.90 -14.28
N SER A 4 -10.88 -13.51 -13.87
CA SER A 4 -11.54 -13.28 -12.57
C SER A 4 -10.67 -13.63 -11.36
N ALA A 5 -9.71 -14.56 -11.48
CA ALA A 5 -8.87 -14.99 -10.37
C ALA A 5 -7.84 -13.91 -9.96
N GLU A 6 -7.28 -13.19 -10.94
CA GLU A 6 -6.28 -12.13 -10.67
C GLU A 6 -6.90 -10.93 -9.94
N TRP A 7 -8.18 -10.66 -10.18
CA TRP A 7 -8.91 -9.58 -9.50
C TRP A 7 -9.46 -9.97 -8.12
N THR A 8 -9.61 -11.25 -7.80
CA THR A 8 -10.31 -11.68 -6.56
C THR A 8 -9.35 -12.14 -5.47
N HIS A 9 -8.11 -12.49 -5.82
CA HIS A 9 -7.13 -12.94 -4.84
C HIS A 9 -6.63 -11.79 -3.94
N LYS A 10 -6.49 -12.08 -2.64
CA LYS A 10 -6.09 -11.10 -1.63
C LYS A 10 -4.69 -10.57 -1.94
N GLY A 11 -4.57 -9.25 -2.04
CA GLY A 11 -3.30 -8.59 -2.34
C GLY A 11 -2.98 -8.49 -3.83
N SER A 12 -3.76 -9.09 -4.73
CA SER A 12 -3.47 -9.04 -6.18
C SER A 12 -3.78 -7.71 -6.86
N THR A 13 -4.40 -6.77 -6.14
CA THR A 13 -4.80 -5.47 -6.70
C THR A 13 -4.37 -4.32 -5.81
N PHE A 14 -4.04 -3.19 -6.41
CA PHE A 14 -3.86 -1.91 -5.74
C PHE A 14 -4.99 -0.95 -6.08
N SER A 15 -5.20 0.07 -5.24
CA SER A 15 -5.92 1.27 -5.66
C SER A 15 -4.98 2.21 -6.41
N ASP A 16 -5.49 3.09 -7.26
CA ASP A 16 -4.71 4.19 -7.85
C ASP A 16 -3.99 5.03 -6.79
N LYS A 17 -4.67 5.33 -5.68
CA LYS A 17 -4.07 6.05 -4.55
C LYS A 17 -2.89 5.30 -3.94
N THR A 18 -3.01 3.98 -3.79
CA THR A 18 -1.92 3.13 -3.29
C THR A 18 -0.79 3.06 -4.30
N ALA A 19 -1.08 2.87 -5.59
CA ALA A 19 -0.08 2.81 -6.64
C ALA A 19 0.77 4.07 -6.69
N ARG A 20 0.13 5.24 -6.58
CA ARG A 20 0.81 6.54 -6.53
C ARG A 20 1.65 6.73 -5.27
N LYS A 21 1.19 6.23 -4.12
CA LYS A 21 1.86 6.41 -2.83
C LYS A 21 3.02 5.43 -2.61
N GLU A 22 2.85 4.18 -3.01
CA GLU A 22 3.82 3.12 -2.75
C GLU A 22 4.92 3.04 -3.83
N PHE A 23 4.62 3.48 -5.05
CA PHE A 23 5.53 3.38 -6.20
C PHE A 23 5.82 4.73 -6.88
N ASP A 24 5.44 5.85 -6.25
CA ASP A 24 5.63 7.21 -6.77
C ASP A 24 5.09 7.45 -8.19
N LEU A 25 4.17 6.59 -8.65
CA LEU A 25 3.50 6.80 -9.92
C LEU A 25 2.68 8.09 -9.89
N THR A 26 2.64 8.82 -11.00
CA THR A 26 1.70 9.94 -11.12
C THR A 26 0.35 9.46 -11.66
N GLN A 27 -0.70 10.29 -11.50
CA GLN A 27 -2.01 9.99 -12.06
C GLN A 27 -1.95 9.90 -13.60
N ASP A 28 -1.15 10.77 -14.22
CA ASP A 28 -1.00 10.81 -15.68
C ASP A 28 -0.32 9.55 -16.19
N GLU A 29 0.69 9.05 -15.49
CA GLU A 29 1.37 7.80 -15.86
C GLU A 29 0.44 6.59 -15.81
N ILE A 30 -0.47 6.55 -14.83
CA ILE A 30 -1.49 5.51 -14.74
C ILE A 30 -2.45 5.62 -15.92
N ILE A 31 -2.93 6.83 -16.24
CA ILE A 31 -3.86 7.05 -17.36
C ILE A 31 -3.19 6.72 -18.69
N GLU A 32 -1.94 7.10 -18.89
CA GLU A 32 -1.15 6.76 -20.08
C GLU A 32 -0.95 5.25 -20.22
N ALA A 33 -0.62 4.56 -19.13
CA ALA A 33 -0.45 3.11 -19.15
C ALA A 33 -1.78 2.38 -19.46
N VAL A 34 -2.90 2.88 -18.94
CA VAL A 34 -4.24 2.39 -19.27
C VAL A 34 -4.55 2.60 -20.74
N ARG A 35 -4.32 3.81 -21.27
CA ARG A 35 -4.52 4.14 -22.69
C ARG A 35 -3.63 3.31 -23.62
N ALA A 36 -2.41 3.01 -23.19
CA ALA A 36 -1.47 2.16 -23.91
C ALA A 36 -1.78 0.66 -23.79
N GLY A 37 -2.81 0.26 -23.03
CA GLY A 37 -3.15 -1.14 -22.79
C GLY A 37 -2.15 -1.91 -21.92
N LYS A 38 -1.23 -1.21 -21.25
CA LYS A 38 -0.23 -1.80 -20.35
C LYS A 38 -0.74 -2.02 -18.93
N LEU A 39 -1.87 -1.38 -18.59
CA LEU A 39 -2.47 -1.42 -17.26
C LEU A 39 -3.99 -1.57 -17.39
N GLN A 40 -4.51 -2.66 -16.83
CA GLN A 40 -5.94 -2.89 -16.69
C GLN A 40 -6.44 -2.20 -15.43
N TYR A 41 -7.68 -1.69 -15.53
CA TYR A 41 -8.35 -1.08 -14.40
C TYR A 41 -9.80 -1.56 -14.28
N LYS A 42 -10.32 -1.48 -13.05
CA LYS A 42 -11.75 -1.59 -12.76
C LYS A 42 -12.14 -0.44 -11.84
N GLU A 43 -13.24 0.21 -12.12
CA GLU A 43 -13.80 1.19 -11.20
C GLU A 43 -14.42 0.47 -10.00
N ASN A 44 -14.16 0.99 -8.81
CA ASN A 44 -14.76 0.49 -7.58
C ASN A 44 -15.01 1.65 -6.61
N HIS A 45 -15.83 1.43 -5.59
CA HIS A 45 -16.28 2.46 -4.67
C HIS A 45 -16.02 2.01 -3.23
N ILE A 46 -15.37 2.87 -2.43
CA ILE A 46 -15.26 2.71 -0.98
C ILE A 46 -16.03 3.86 -0.34
N HIS A 47 -17.09 3.53 0.40
CA HIS A 47 -17.94 4.52 1.09
C HIS A 47 -18.44 5.67 0.17
N GLY A 48 -18.77 5.35 -1.08
CA GLY A 48 -19.22 6.34 -2.08
C GLY A 48 -18.11 7.11 -2.79
N ASN A 49 -16.85 6.98 -2.37
CA ASN A 49 -15.72 7.55 -3.10
C ASN A 49 -15.22 6.57 -4.18
N PRO A 50 -15.28 6.93 -5.47
CA PRO A 50 -14.75 6.10 -6.55
C PRO A 50 -13.22 6.05 -6.46
N TYR A 51 -12.67 4.91 -6.90
CA TYR A 51 -11.24 4.70 -7.06
C TYR A 51 -11.00 3.68 -8.18
N LEU A 52 -9.80 3.73 -8.76
CA LEU A 52 -9.41 2.74 -9.76
C LEU A 52 -8.74 1.58 -9.05
N ARG A 53 -9.24 0.39 -9.31
CA ARG A 53 -8.61 -0.87 -8.92
C ARG A 53 -7.71 -1.30 -10.05
N LEU A 54 -6.43 -1.54 -9.74
CA LEU A 54 -5.36 -1.85 -10.68
C LEU A 54 -4.76 -3.22 -10.34
N LEU A 55 -4.32 -3.99 -11.35
CA LEU A 55 -3.64 -5.26 -11.11
C LEU A 55 -2.22 -5.02 -10.59
N ARG A 56 -1.85 -5.66 -9.47
CA ARG A 56 -0.53 -5.52 -8.84
C ARG A 56 0.59 -5.81 -9.83
N ARG A 57 0.48 -6.93 -10.56
CA ARG A 57 1.51 -7.38 -11.51
C ARG A 57 1.79 -6.33 -12.59
N GLU A 58 0.74 -5.71 -13.12
CA GLU A 58 0.85 -4.71 -14.17
C GLU A 58 1.41 -3.39 -13.64
N VAL A 59 1.02 -2.98 -12.42
CA VAL A 59 1.62 -1.83 -11.74
C VAL A 59 3.11 -2.05 -11.50
N GLU A 60 3.51 -3.22 -10.97
CA GLU A 60 4.92 -3.54 -10.74
C GLU A 60 5.72 -3.58 -12.05
N ASN A 61 5.16 -4.14 -13.13
CA ASN A 61 5.78 -4.13 -14.45
C ASN A 61 5.93 -2.71 -15.00
N LEU A 62 4.90 -1.86 -14.86
CA LEU A 62 4.95 -0.46 -15.30
C LEU A 62 6.06 0.31 -14.58
N VAL A 63 6.19 0.12 -13.27
CA VAL A 63 7.23 0.76 -12.44
C VAL A 63 8.61 0.27 -12.86
N LYS A 64 8.75 -1.04 -13.09
CA LYS A 64 9.99 -1.66 -13.57
C LYS A 64 10.40 -1.11 -14.93
N ASP A 65 9.45 -0.99 -15.86
CA ASP A 65 9.71 -0.46 -17.21
C ASP A 65 10.12 1.02 -17.18
N LYS A 66 9.53 1.83 -16.29
CA LYS A 66 9.81 3.28 -16.20
C LYS A 66 11.05 3.63 -15.39
N TYR A 67 11.17 3.04 -14.19
CA TYR A 67 12.14 3.45 -13.18
C TYR A 67 13.23 2.38 -12.95
N GLY A 68 13.10 1.21 -13.55
CA GLY A 68 14.02 0.08 -13.39
C GLY A 68 13.77 -0.75 -12.14
N ASP A 69 14.40 -1.93 -12.11
CA ASP A 69 14.23 -2.93 -11.03
C ASP A 69 14.73 -2.45 -9.66
N ASN A 70 15.74 -1.59 -9.64
CA ASN A 70 16.33 -1.09 -8.39
C ASN A 70 15.36 -0.17 -7.65
N HIS A 71 14.65 0.70 -8.38
CA HIS A 71 13.67 1.61 -7.80
C HIS A 71 12.55 0.85 -7.08
N LEU A 72 12.02 -0.21 -7.69
CA LEU A 72 10.98 -1.04 -7.09
C LEU A 72 11.45 -1.71 -5.78
N LYS A 73 12.69 -2.21 -5.75
CA LYS A 73 13.28 -2.84 -4.56
C LYS A 73 13.48 -1.84 -3.43
N ASP A 74 14.02 -0.66 -3.75
CA ASP A 74 14.25 0.40 -2.77
C ASP A 74 12.92 0.87 -2.17
N LYS A 75 11.89 1.08 -2.99
CA LYS A 75 10.55 1.44 -2.51
C LYS A 75 9.90 0.37 -1.64
N LYS A 76 10.02 -0.91 -2.02
CA LYS A 76 9.54 -2.02 -1.18
C LYS A 76 10.23 -1.99 0.19
N ARG A 77 11.54 -1.77 0.23
CA ARG A 77 12.33 -1.67 1.46
C ARG A 77 11.93 -0.46 2.32
N GLU A 78 11.77 0.71 1.71
CA GLU A 78 11.31 1.92 2.41
C GLU A 78 9.92 1.73 3.03
N ASN A 79 9.00 1.12 2.29
CA ASN A 79 7.64 0.83 2.78
C ASN A 79 7.65 -0.15 3.95
N GLU A 80 8.49 -1.19 3.89
CA GLU A 80 8.66 -2.15 4.99
C GLU A 80 9.23 -1.48 6.25
N ILE A 81 10.28 -0.65 6.11
CA ILE A 81 10.83 0.15 7.21
C ILE A 81 9.77 1.08 7.80
N ALA A 82 8.97 1.74 6.97
CA ALA A 82 7.89 2.60 7.43
C ALA A 82 6.80 1.81 8.17
N GLY A 83 6.51 0.58 7.74
CA GLY A 83 5.62 -0.37 8.44
C GLY A 83 6.14 -0.71 9.83
N ILE A 84 7.37 -1.20 9.92
CA ILE A 84 8.04 -1.56 11.18
C ILE A 84 8.09 -0.35 12.13
N ASN A 85 8.43 0.84 11.63
CA ASN A 85 8.46 2.04 12.46
C ASN A 85 7.08 2.41 13.04
N ARG A 86 5.99 2.21 12.30
CA ARG A 86 4.63 2.42 12.82
C ARG A 86 4.30 1.42 13.92
N GLU A 87 4.68 0.16 13.74
CA GLU A 87 4.49 -0.89 14.74
C GLU A 87 5.27 -0.59 16.03
N ILE A 88 6.55 -0.23 15.91
CA ILE A 88 7.38 0.21 17.05
C ILE A 88 6.71 1.35 17.82
N ARG A 89 6.19 2.37 17.11
CA ARG A 89 5.49 3.50 17.76
C ARG A 89 4.24 3.05 18.50
N SER A 90 3.42 2.20 17.88
CA SER A 90 2.20 1.66 18.50
C SER A 90 2.52 0.88 19.77
N LEU A 91 3.56 0.02 19.72
CA LEU A 91 4.00 -0.76 20.87
C LEU A 91 4.55 0.13 21.99
N LYS A 92 5.33 1.17 21.67
CA LYS A 92 5.81 2.15 22.66
C LYS A 92 4.65 2.86 23.37
N ILE A 93 3.63 3.30 22.63
CA ILE A 93 2.42 3.90 23.23
C ILE A 93 1.73 2.89 24.17
N LYS A 94 1.62 1.62 23.74
CA LYS A 94 1.02 0.58 24.58
C LYS A 94 1.82 0.33 25.86
N ILE A 95 3.15 0.30 25.77
CA ILE A 95 4.05 0.15 26.93
C ILE A 95 3.84 1.30 27.92
N THR A 96 3.94 2.56 27.46
CA THR A 96 3.77 3.72 28.35
C THR A 96 2.39 3.75 29.03
N ARG A 97 1.32 3.33 28.34
CA ARG A 97 -0.01 3.19 28.93
C ARG A 97 -0.05 2.14 30.04
N LEU A 98 0.61 1.00 29.84
CA LEU A 98 0.68 -0.08 30.84
C LEU A 98 1.54 0.32 32.04
N GLU A 99 2.67 1.00 31.82
CA GLU A 99 3.52 1.53 32.89
C GLU A 99 2.76 2.54 33.76
N LYS A 100 2.02 3.48 33.16
CA LYS A 100 1.16 4.41 33.91
C LYS A 100 0.14 3.69 34.76
N LYS A 101 -0.55 2.69 34.19
CA LYS A 101 -1.53 1.88 34.92
C LYS A 101 -0.89 1.07 36.07
N LYS A 102 0.33 0.57 35.88
CA LYS A 102 1.07 -0.11 36.95
C LYS A 102 1.42 0.86 38.09
N ALA A 103 1.89 2.06 37.76
CA ALA A 103 2.26 3.07 38.74
C ALA A 103 1.06 3.55 39.57
N THR A 104 -0.11 3.77 38.94
CA THR A 104 -1.32 4.14 39.70
C THR A 104 -1.68 3.05 40.72
N LEU A 105 -1.69 1.78 40.30
CA LEU A 105 -2.02 0.67 41.19
C LEU A 105 -0.99 0.44 42.31
N LEU A 106 0.27 0.84 42.12
CA LEU A 106 1.32 0.75 43.14
C LEU A 106 1.31 1.93 44.13
N ASN A 107 0.74 3.07 43.74
CA ASN A 107 0.65 4.26 44.57
C ASN A 107 -0.72 4.39 45.27
N ASP A 108 -1.63 3.44 45.06
CA ASP A 108 -2.93 3.33 45.72
C ASP A 108 -2.85 2.54 47.06
N GLU A 109 -1.66 2.40 47.66
CA GLU A 109 -1.39 1.95 49.04
C GLU A 109 -1.01 3.14 49.95
#